data_AF-A0A173XQ35-F1
#
_entry.id   AF-A0A173XQ35-F1
#
_cell.length_a   1.000
_cell.length_b   1.000
_cell.length_c   1.000
_cell.angle_alpha   90.00
_cell.angle_beta   90.00
_cell.angle_gamma   90.00
#
_symmetry.space_group_name_H-M   'P 1'
#
loop_
_entity.id
_entity.type
_entity.pdbx_description
1 polymer ?
#
loop_
_entity_poly.entity_id
_entity_poly.type
_entity_poly.pdbx_seq_one_letter_code
_entity_poly.pdbx_strand_id
1 'polypeptide(L)'
;MNERYEIQRELKKFFEKITLDNCGHLLQNHINKTEEQLKNRLKNNQKLEIVSSFYGSKAAIMQHIKDDLLSEDCLEQLTDYFLDQEWKDSYFLYFPIPEDIKAIAYSSSNKHNWDKGNLKCEEYIIIVKKAKNYIYSGKWTITSIFPFPVGFSCWSY
;
A
#
# COMPACT_ATOMS: atom_id res chain seq x y z
N MET A 1 -13.97 26.15 13.28
CA MET A 1 -14.03 24.69 13.15
C MET A 1 -12.59 24.23 12.93
N ASN A 2 -12.10 23.26 13.69
CA ASN A 2 -10.68 22.85 13.61
C ASN A 2 -10.47 22.02 12.34
N GLU A 3 -9.72 22.55 11.36
CA GLU A 3 -9.46 21.91 10.07
C GLU A 3 -8.91 20.48 10.23
N ARG A 4 -8.05 20.27 11.23
CA ARG A 4 -7.51 18.96 11.61
C ARG A 4 -8.62 17.95 11.91
N TYR A 5 -9.59 18.36 12.73
CA TYR A 5 -10.71 17.52 13.12
C TYR A 5 -11.60 17.16 11.93
N GLU A 6 -11.81 18.12 11.02
CA GLU A 6 -12.58 17.89 9.80
C GLU A 6 -11.89 16.88 8.86
N ILE A 7 -10.58 17.00 8.66
CA ILE A 7 -9.79 16.04 7.88
C ILE A 7 -9.88 14.64 8.49
N GLN A 8 -9.61 14.50 9.78
CA GLN A 8 -9.69 13.20 10.47
C GLN A 8 -11.09 12.60 10.36
N ARG A 9 -12.14 13.40 10.51
CA ARG A 9 -13.54 12.95 10.38
C ARG A 9 -13.84 12.42 8.99
N GLU A 10 -13.40 13.10 7.94
CA GLU A 10 -13.62 12.64 6.56
C GLU A 10 -12.79 11.41 6.22
N LEU A 11 -11.55 11.31 6.72
CA LEU A 11 -10.74 10.09 6.60
C LEU A 11 -11.41 8.90 7.27
N LYS A 12 -11.87 9.02 8.52
CA LYS A 12 -12.59 7.96 9.23
C LYS A 12 -13.81 7.50 8.44
N LYS A 13 -14.66 8.42 7.97
CA LYS A 13 -15.83 8.09 7.14
C LYS A 13 -15.49 7.35 5.86
N PHE A 14 -14.39 7.73 5.19
CA PHE A 14 -13.94 7.07 3.98
C PHE A 14 -13.42 5.65 4.29
N PHE A 15 -12.55 5.49 5.28
CA PHE A 15 -11.98 4.19 5.67
C PHE A 15 -13.01 3.24 6.27
N GLU A 16 -14.05 3.73 6.94
CA GLU A 16 -15.17 2.89 7.37
C GLU A 16 -15.89 2.19 6.20
N LYS A 17 -15.89 2.80 5.02
CA LYS A 17 -16.60 2.32 3.82
C LYS A 17 -15.67 1.79 2.73
N ILE A 18 -14.37 1.77 2.99
CA ILE A 18 -13.37 1.38 2.00
C ILE A 18 -13.57 -0.07 1.56
N THR A 19 -13.50 -0.29 0.26
CA THR A 19 -13.56 -1.61 -0.37
C THR A 19 -12.33 -1.83 -1.24
N LEU A 20 -12.19 -3.05 -1.78
CA LEU A 20 -11.07 -3.39 -2.67
C LEU A 20 -10.99 -2.49 -3.92
N ASP A 21 -12.10 -1.94 -4.40
CA ASP A 21 -12.13 -1.05 -5.56
C ASP A 21 -11.47 0.31 -5.28
N ASN A 22 -11.34 0.68 -3.99
CA ASN A 22 -10.65 1.88 -3.57
C ASN A 22 -9.14 1.69 -3.41
N CYS A 23 -8.64 0.43 -3.38
CA CYS A 23 -7.27 0.08 -3.01
C CYS A 23 -6.31 0.00 -4.21
N GLY A 24 -6.54 0.82 -5.25
CA GLY A 24 -5.72 0.86 -6.45
C GLY A 24 -5.56 -0.50 -7.11
N HIS A 25 -4.32 -1.00 -7.17
CA HIS A 25 -3.98 -2.27 -7.82
C HIS A 25 -4.05 -3.51 -6.92
N LEU A 26 -4.47 -3.37 -5.65
CA LEU A 26 -4.42 -4.44 -4.65
C LEU A 26 -5.04 -5.75 -5.16
N LEU A 27 -6.29 -5.69 -5.62
CA LEU A 27 -7.03 -6.87 -6.07
C LEU A 27 -6.43 -7.49 -7.35
N GLN A 28 -6.08 -6.66 -8.33
CA GLN A 28 -5.61 -7.16 -9.62
C GLN A 28 -4.18 -7.69 -9.54
N ASN A 29 -3.35 -7.19 -8.62
CA ASN A 29 -1.90 -7.40 -8.66
C ASN A 29 -1.29 -7.97 -7.39
N HIS A 30 -1.93 -7.86 -6.22
CA HIS A 30 -1.26 -8.10 -4.93
C HIS A 30 -2.00 -9.05 -3.99
N ILE A 31 -3.08 -9.70 -4.43
CA ILE A 31 -3.78 -10.73 -3.64
C ILE A 31 -3.76 -12.07 -4.38
N ASN A 32 -3.32 -13.12 -3.68
CA ASN A 32 -3.31 -14.52 -4.11
C ASN A 32 -2.70 -14.74 -5.50
N LYS A 33 -1.60 -14.06 -5.82
CA LYS A 33 -0.87 -14.29 -7.08
C LYS A 33 -0.02 -15.54 -7.01
N THR A 34 -0.01 -16.34 -8.07
CA THR A 34 0.92 -17.45 -8.14
C THR A 34 2.35 -16.91 -8.29
N GLU A 35 3.32 -17.71 -7.87
CA GLU A 35 4.73 -17.39 -8.10
C GLU A 35 5.03 -17.13 -9.58
N GLU A 36 4.46 -17.95 -10.47
CA GLU A 36 4.60 -17.77 -11.91
C GLU A 36 4.04 -16.43 -12.38
N GLN A 37 2.86 -16.02 -11.90
CA GLN A 37 2.29 -14.71 -12.22
C GLN A 37 3.18 -13.56 -11.76
N LEU A 38 3.78 -13.66 -10.57
CA LEU A 38 4.72 -12.66 -10.06
C LEU A 38 5.99 -12.61 -10.92
N LYS A 39 6.65 -13.75 -11.12
CA LYS A 39 7.88 -13.85 -11.93
C LYS A 39 7.65 -13.37 -13.37
N ASN A 40 6.51 -13.70 -13.98
CA ASN A 40 6.16 -13.24 -15.33
C ASN A 40 5.95 -11.72 -15.38
N ARG A 41 5.36 -11.10 -14.35
CA ARG A 41 5.25 -9.63 -14.28
C ARG A 41 6.61 -8.94 -14.27
N LEU A 42 7.59 -9.47 -13.54
CA LEU A 42 8.96 -8.94 -13.56
C LEU A 42 9.61 -9.09 -14.94
N LYS A 43 9.49 -10.28 -15.55
CA LYS A 43 10.06 -10.53 -16.89
C LYS A 43 9.46 -9.62 -17.97
N ASN A 44 8.15 -9.37 -17.88
CA ASN A 44 7.41 -8.63 -18.90
C ASN A 44 7.37 -7.11 -18.66
N ASN A 45 7.87 -6.63 -17.52
CA ASN A 45 7.90 -5.21 -17.21
C ASN A 45 9.24 -4.81 -16.60
N GLN A 46 10.14 -4.33 -17.46
CA GLN A 46 11.49 -3.90 -17.10
C GLN A 46 11.54 -2.71 -16.15
N LYS A 47 10.41 -2.02 -15.90
CA LYS A 47 10.32 -0.93 -14.92
C LYS A 47 10.05 -1.42 -13.51
N LEU A 48 9.64 -2.69 -13.32
CA LEU A 48 9.37 -3.25 -12.01
C LEU A 48 10.63 -3.89 -11.43
N GLU A 49 11.07 -3.39 -10.29
CA GLU A 49 12.15 -4.02 -9.52
C GLU A 49 11.59 -5.09 -8.56
N ILE A 50 10.38 -4.90 -8.05
CA ILE A 50 9.74 -5.76 -7.05
C ILE A 50 8.28 -6.02 -7.44
N VAL A 51 7.84 -7.25 -7.20
CA VAL A 51 6.43 -7.66 -7.22
C VAL A 51 6.14 -8.48 -5.98
N SER A 52 4.93 -8.37 -5.46
CA SER A 52 4.57 -9.03 -4.20
C SER A 52 3.08 -9.35 -4.16
N SER A 53 2.73 -10.28 -3.27
CA SER A 53 1.36 -10.69 -3.04
C SER A 53 1.13 -11.08 -1.59
N PHE A 54 -0.01 -10.66 -1.05
CA PHE A 54 -0.64 -11.26 0.12
C PHE A 54 -1.26 -12.61 -0.26
N TYR A 55 -1.37 -13.50 0.73
CA TYR A 55 -2.01 -14.80 0.62
C TYR A 55 -2.97 -15.02 1.78
N GLY A 56 -4.18 -15.46 1.46
CA GLY A 56 -5.23 -15.72 2.44
C GLY A 56 -6.61 -15.28 1.96
N SER A 57 -7.54 -15.15 2.91
CA SER A 57 -8.88 -14.64 2.64
C SER A 57 -8.81 -13.16 2.25
N LYS A 58 -9.43 -12.81 1.12
CA LYS A 58 -9.52 -11.40 0.67
C LYS A 58 -10.20 -10.52 1.72
N ALA A 59 -11.21 -11.08 2.40
CA ALA A 59 -11.94 -10.38 3.45
C ALA A 59 -11.06 -10.12 4.68
N ALA A 60 -10.26 -11.11 5.09
CA ALA A 60 -9.32 -10.95 6.22
C ALA A 60 -8.24 -9.91 5.91
N ILE A 61 -7.62 -10.00 4.72
CA ILE A 61 -6.63 -9.02 4.26
C ILE A 61 -7.23 -7.60 4.25
N MET A 62 -8.44 -7.45 3.71
CA MET A 62 -9.11 -6.16 3.64
C MET A 62 -9.49 -5.61 5.03
N GLN A 63 -9.88 -6.50 5.95
CA GLN A 63 -10.22 -6.11 7.32
C GLN A 63 -8.99 -5.57 8.04
N HIS A 64 -7.85 -6.26 7.96
CA HIS A 64 -6.59 -5.77 8.53
C HIS A 64 -6.16 -4.42 7.95
N ILE A 65 -6.20 -4.27 6.62
CA ILE A 65 -5.91 -2.98 5.96
C ILE A 65 -6.83 -1.87 6.48
N LYS A 66 -8.11 -2.17 6.66
CA LYS A 66 -9.10 -1.21 7.16
C LYS A 66 -8.83 -0.82 8.60
N ASP A 67 -8.50 -1.79 9.46
CA ASP A 67 -8.19 -1.54 10.87
C ASP A 67 -6.94 -0.67 11.02
N ASP A 68 -5.90 -0.95 10.22
CA ASP A 68 -4.68 -0.12 10.17
C ASP A 68 -4.95 1.30 9.67
N LEU A 69 -5.78 1.46 8.62
CA LEU A 69 -6.19 2.77 8.12
C LEU A 69 -7.03 3.58 9.12
N LEU A 70 -7.78 2.90 10.00
CA LEU A 70 -8.59 3.51 11.06
C LEU A 70 -7.81 3.74 12.36
N SER A 71 -6.56 3.28 12.45
CA SER A 71 -5.71 3.54 13.61
C SER A 71 -5.47 5.05 13.80
N GLU A 72 -5.41 5.49 15.05
CA GLU A 72 -5.20 6.91 15.35
C GLU A 72 -3.85 7.42 14.80
N ASP A 73 -2.80 6.60 14.83
CA ASP A 73 -1.49 6.94 14.26
C ASP A 73 -1.55 7.18 12.74
N CYS A 74 -2.19 6.29 11.98
CA CYS A 74 -2.39 6.48 10.54
C CYS A 74 -3.17 7.76 10.24
N LEU A 75 -4.23 8.01 11.02
CA LEU A 75 -5.06 9.19 10.84
C LEU A 75 -4.31 10.47 11.17
N GLU A 76 -3.45 10.50 12.18
CA GLU A 76 -2.58 11.63 12.48
C GLU A 76 -1.59 11.89 11.35
N GLN A 77 -0.86 10.86 10.90
CA GLN A 77 0.11 10.97 9.81
C GLN A 77 -0.53 11.51 8.52
N LEU A 78 -1.68 10.95 8.11
CA LEU A 78 -2.39 11.42 6.94
C LEU A 78 -2.95 12.83 7.12
N THR A 79 -3.35 13.19 8.33
CA THR A 79 -3.83 14.54 8.59
C THR A 79 -2.71 15.56 8.42
N ASP A 80 -1.52 15.29 8.92
CA ASP A 80 -0.36 16.16 8.70
C ASP A 80 0.01 16.25 7.22
N TYR A 81 -0.02 15.12 6.51
CA TYR A 81 0.15 15.12 5.06
C TYR A 81 -0.90 15.99 4.37
N PHE A 82 -2.18 15.94 4.75
CA PHE A 82 -3.23 16.72 4.09
C PHE A 82 -3.25 18.20 4.47
N LEU A 83 -2.78 18.55 5.67
CA LEU A 83 -2.62 19.94 6.10
C LEU A 83 -1.48 20.63 5.33
N ASP A 84 -0.40 19.92 5.03
CA ASP A 84 0.71 20.44 4.25
C ASP A 84 0.32 20.62 2.77
N GLN A 85 0.04 21.86 2.35
CA GLN A 85 -0.32 22.14 0.94
C GLN A 85 0.88 22.15 -0.01
N GLU A 86 2.11 22.19 0.50
CA GLU A 86 3.33 22.20 -0.30
C GLU A 86 3.77 20.77 -0.65
N TRP A 87 3.44 19.79 0.19
CA TRP A 87 3.70 18.37 -0.07
C TRP A 87 2.84 17.83 -1.21
N LYS A 88 3.44 17.66 -2.39
CA LYS A 88 2.80 17.17 -3.62
C LYS A 88 3.08 15.71 -3.95
N ASP A 89 4.16 15.16 -3.39
CA ASP A 89 4.54 13.77 -3.61
C ASP A 89 3.58 12.80 -2.91
N SER A 90 3.68 11.53 -3.29
CA SER A 90 2.94 10.47 -2.62
C SER A 90 3.42 10.31 -1.18
N TYR A 91 2.49 10.01 -0.29
CA TYR A 91 2.78 9.63 1.09
C TYR A 91 2.77 8.10 1.21
N PHE A 92 3.74 7.55 1.93
CA PHE A 92 3.94 6.11 2.10
C PHE A 92 3.66 5.76 3.55
N LEU A 93 2.63 4.96 3.78
CA LEU A 93 2.32 4.38 5.08
C LEU A 93 2.87 2.97 5.14
N TYR A 94 3.46 2.61 6.28
CA TYR A 94 4.07 1.30 6.53
C TYR A 94 3.32 0.64 7.67
N PHE A 95 2.90 -0.60 7.45
CA PHE A 95 2.18 -1.37 8.44
C PHE A 95 2.79 -2.77 8.55
N PRO A 96 2.85 -3.35 9.74
CA PRO A 96 3.30 -4.73 9.90
C PRO A 96 2.31 -5.68 9.20
N ILE A 97 2.82 -6.77 8.63
CA ILE A 97 1.96 -7.83 8.11
C ILE A 97 1.45 -8.66 9.29
N PRO A 98 0.13 -8.83 9.45
CA PRO A 98 -0.46 -9.65 10.51
C PRO A 98 0.05 -11.10 10.45
N GLU A 99 0.21 -11.74 11.61
CA GLU A 99 0.76 -13.11 11.71
C GLU A 99 -0.06 -14.15 10.94
N ASP A 100 -1.37 -13.94 10.79
CA ASP A 100 -2.29 -14.81 10.06
C ASP A 100 -2.28 -14.59 8.54
N ILE A 101 -1.62 -13.53 8.07
CA ILE A 101 -1.48 -13.22 6.65
C ILE A 101 -0.08 -13.54 6.17
N LYS A 102 0.03 -14.50 5.26
CA LYS A 102 1.30 -14.74 4.56
C LYS A 102 1.47 -13.70 3.45
N ALA A 103 2.69 -13.21 3.27
CA ALA A 103 3.03 -12.40 2.12
C ALA A 103 4.42 -12.74 1.59
N ILE A 104 4.58 -12.66 0.27
CA ILE A 104 5.85 -12.94 -0.40
C ILE A 104 6.13 -11.88 -1.46
N ALA A 105 7.41 -11.73 -1.78
CA ALA A 105 7.85 -10.92 -2.90
C ALA A 105 8.88 -11.64 -3.78
N TYR A 106 8.98 -11.17 -5.01
CA TYR A 106 10.07 -11.46 -5.93
C TYR A 106 10.65 -10.12 -6.39
N SER A 107 11.97 -10.06 -6.52
CA SER A 107 12.68 -8.93 -7.12
C SER A 107 13.49 -9.36 -8.34
N SER A 108 13.59 -8.49 -9.35
CA SER A 108 14.52 -8.63 -10.49
C SER A 108 15.94 -8.16 -10.17
N SER A 109 16.16 -7.60 -8.97
CA SER A 109 17.47 -7.18 -8.49
C SER A 109 18.44 -8.37 -8.39
N ASN A 110 19.72 -8.12 -8.67
CA ASN A 110 20.80 -9.11 -8.51
C ASN A 110 20.94 -9.61 -7.05
N LYS A 111 20.31 -8.91 -6.09
CA LYS A 111 20.24 -9.32 -4.68
C LYS A 111 19.31 -10.52 -4.44
N HIS A 112 18.46 -10.87 -5.41
CA HIS A 112 17.47 -11.94 -5.25
C HIS A 112 17.75 -13.12 -6.18
N ASN A 113 18.16 -14.25 -5.59
CA ASN A 113 18.24 -15.51 -6.31
C ASN A 113 16.89 -16.25 -6.22
N TRP A 114 16.19 -16.35 -7.35
CA TRP A 114 14.86 -16.97 -7.42
C TRP A 114 14.86 -18.47 -7.16
N ASP A 115 16.00 -19.15 -7.26
CA ASP A 115 16.15 -20.57 -6.95
C ASP A 115 16.17 -20.82 -5.43
N LYS A 116 16.43 -19.77 -4.64
CA LYS A 116 16.35 -19.81 -3.17
C LYS A 116 14.93 -19.57 -2.65
N GLY A 117 13.95 -19.45 -3.55
CA GLY A 117 12.55 -19.20 -3.21
C GLY A 117 12.18 -17.73 -3.20
N ASN A 118 11.12 -17.40 -2.47
CA ASN A 118 10.61 -16.03 -2.38
C ASN A 118 11.31 -15.21 -1.29
N LEU A 119 11.18 -13.89 -1.39
CA LEU A 119 11.53 -12.97 -0.31
C LEU A 119 10.38 -12.91 0.69
N LYS A 120 10.73 -12.93 1.98
CA LYS A 120 9.80 -12.69 3.07
C LYS A 120 9.44 -11.20 3.11
N CYS A 121 8.15 -10.92 3.30
CA CYS A 121 7.67 -9.58 3.64
C CYS A 121 7.24 -9.56 5.11
N GLU A 122 7.64 -8.52 5.83
CA GLU A 122 7.22 -8.28 7.22
C GLU A 122 6.36 -7.03 7.35
N GLU A 123 6.38 -6.17 6.34
CA GLU A 123 5.57 -4.97 6.26
C GLU A 123 4.85 -4.90 4.91
N TYR A 124 3.79 -4.13 4.87
CA TYR A 124 3.15 -3.72 3.63
C TYR A 124 3.01 -2.20 3.57
N ILE A 125 2.96 -1.71 2.35
CA ILE A 125 2.95 -0.27 2.05
C ILE A 125 1.58 0.11 1.49
N ILE A 126 1.02 1.20 1.98
CA ILE A 126 -0.09 1.91 1.36
C ILE A 126 0.42 3.24 0.82
N ILE A 127 0.20 3.49 -0.47
CA ILE A 127 0.61 4.75 -1.11
C ILE A 127 -0.59 5.65 -1.31
N VAL A 128 -0.61 6.78 -0.62
CA VAL A 128 -1.65 7.80 -0.73
C VAL A 128 -1.15 8.97 -1.56
N LYS A 129 -1.99 9.50 -2.44
CA LYS A 129 -1.62 10.62 -3.32
C LYS A 129 -2.73 11.63 -3.45
N LYS A 130 -2.39 12.90 -3.21
CA LYS A 130 -3.21 14.07 -3.57
C LYS A 130 -3.37 14.19 -5.08
N ALA A 131 -4.57 14.56 -5.54
CA ALA A 131 -4.77 14.94 -6.94
C ALA A 131 -3.96 16.20 -7.27
N LYS A 132 -3.61 16.39 -8.55
CA LYS A 132 -2.83 17.56 -9.00
C LYS A 132 -3.46 18.91 -8.59
N ASN A 133 -4.78 18.96 -8.48
CA ASN A 133 -5.57 20.13 -8.09
C ASN A 133 -6.17 19.97 -6.67
N TYR A 134 -5.47 19.32 -5.75
CA TYR A 134 -5.96 19.02 -4.40
C TYR A 134 -6.47 20.27 -3.67
N ILE A 135 -5.73 21.38 -3.70
CA ILE A 135 -6.10 22.65 -3.05
C ILE A 135 -7.52 23.10 -3.40
N TYR A 136 -7.99 22.81 -4.62
CA TYR A 136 -9.33 23.20 -5.08
C TYR A 136 -10.37 22.10 -4.96
N SER A 137 -9.94 20.83 -5.01
CA SER A 137 -10.85 19.68 -5.16
C SER A 137 -10.99 18.84 -3.90
N GLY A 138 -10.03 18.91 -2.98
CA GLY A 138 -9.88 17.99 -1.85
C GLY A 138 -9.67 16.52 -2.26
N LYS A 139 -9.47 16.23 -3.56
CA LYS A 139 -9.45 14.85 -4.07
C LYS A 139 -8.10 14.19 -3.84
N TRP A 140 -8.11 12.98 -3.32
CA TRP A 140 -6.95 12.14 -3.14
C TRP A 140 -7.32 10.68 -3.43
N THR A 141 -6.34 9.80 -3.51
CA THR A 141 -6.55 8.38 -3.78
C THR A 141 -5.50 7.49 -3.13
N ILE A 142 -5.86 6.25 -2.84
CA ILE A 142 -4.89 5.17 -2.58
C ILE A 142 -4.47 4.61 -3.94
N THR A 143 -3.20 4.81 -4.28
CA THR A 143 -2.66 4.41 -5.59
C THR A 143 -2.26 2.94 -5.62
N SER A 144 -1.77 2.40 -4.51
CA SER A 144 -1.39 0.99 -4.41
C SER A 144 -1.32 0.54 -2.94
N ILE A 145 -1.55 -0.75 -2.74
CA ILE A 145 -1.32 -1.45 -1.47
C ILE A 145 -0.60 -2.76 -1.81
N PHE A 146 0.56 -2.99 -1.21
CA PHE A 146 1.37 -4.18 -1.52
C PHE A 146 2.34 -4.56 -0.39
N PRO A 147 2.62 -5.87 -0.20
CA PRO A 147 3.69 -6.30 0.71
C PRO A 147 5.05 -5.83 0.24
N PHE A 148 5.95 -5.56 1.17
CA PHE A 148 7.30 -5.10 0.87
C PHE A 148 8.36 -6.01 1.51
N PRO A 149 9.39 -6.45 0.74
CA PRO A 149 10.39 -7.38 1.25
C PRO A 149 11.38 -6.71 2.20
N VAL A 150 11.79 -7.46 3.23
CA VAL A 150 12.82 -7.02 4.19
C VAL A 150 14.16 -6.79 3.47
N GLY A 151 14.87 -5.73 3.85
CA GLY A 151 16.20 -5.40 3.31
C GLY A 151 16.18 -4.70 1.95
N PHE A 152 15.00 -4.34 1.44
CA PHE A 152 14.84 -3.45 0.28
C PHE A 152 14.47 -2.04 0.74
N SER A 153 14.66 -1.07 -0.15
CA SER A 153 14.27 0.33 0.10
C SER A 153 13.28 0.79 -0.95
N CYS A 154 12.21 1.48 -0.53
CA CYS A 154 11.13 1.93 -1.41
C CYS A 154 11.47 3.18 -2.25
N TRP A 155 12.68 3.74 -2.12
CA TRP A 155 13.13 4.98 -2.79
C TRP A 155 13.22 4.89 -4.33
N SER A 156 12.84 3.75 -4.92
CA SER A 156 12.93 3.49 -6.37
C SER A 156 11.59 3.56 -7.12
N TYR A 157 10.47 3.93 -6.47
CA TYR A 157 9.14 3.99 -7.10
C TYR A 157 8.74 5.37 -7.62
#